data_AF-B3M1E7-F1
#
_entry.id   AF-B3M1E7-F1
#
_cell.length_a   1.000
_cell.length_b   1.000
_cell.length_c   1.000
_cell.angle_alpha   90.00
_cell.angle_beta   90.00
_cell.angle_gamma   90.00
#
_symmetry.space_group_name_H-M   'P 1'
#
loop_
_entity.id
_entity.type
_entity.pdbx_description
1 polymer ?
#
loop_
_entity_poly.entity_id
_entity_poly.type
_entity_poly.pdbx_seq_one_letter_code
_entity_poly.pdbx_strand_id
1 'polypeptide(L)'
;MNPTNLGKQNGALVLEVLKVLGRPATSFEVAERVADVYKLPLQPIRPVVTDVLEGGVRQGFFSCSGGRYSVVQPVVDQLSRDIDQYAAEILALDSQSSSSGGDDDDGNASAAGQPLPQMSELMLKLQQLDGSPPMVIVNRYRRVSAGEQREHTPSGDVPMDDVILMLPVSPLL
;
A
#
# COMPACT_ATOMS: atom_id res chain seq x y z
N MET A 1 -3.73 9.59 16.16
CA MET A 1 -3.82 9.26 14.72
C MET A 1 -4.01 10.58 13.97
N ASN A 2 -3.19 10.87 12.96
CA ASN A 2 -3.27 12.12 12.19
C ASN A 2 -4.47 12.07 11.22
N PRO A 3 -5.41 13.02 11.27
CA PRO A 3 -6.44 13.15 10.25
C PRO A 3 -5.77 13.55 8.93
N THR A 4 -6.22 13.00 7.80
CA THR A 4 -5.81 13.35 6.42
C THR A 4 -4.49 12.79 5.85
N ASN A 5 -4.18 11.52 6.10
CA ASN A 5 -3.34 10.78 5.14
C ASN A 5 -4.14 10.20 3.96
N LEU A 6 -5.48 10.29 3.96
CA LEU A 6 -6.33 9.76 2.87
C LEU A 6 -5.97 10.31 1.48
N GLY A 7 -5.51 11.56 1.38
CA GLY A 7 -5.06 12.16 0.11
C GLY A 7 -3.65 11.74 -0.34
N LYS A 8 -2.89 11.04 0.51
CA LYS A 8 -1.52 10.55 0.23
C LYS A 8 -1.47 9.03 -0.02
N GLN A 9 -2.66 8.43 -0.07
CA GLN A 9 -2.87 6.99 -0.16
C GLN A 9 -2.95 6.57 -1.63
N ASN A 10 -2.26 5.48 -1.97
CA ASN A 10 -2.25 4.89 -3.31
C ASN A 10 -3.67 4.65 -3.84
N GLY A 11 -4.59 4.22 -2.96
CA GLY A 11 -6.01 4.04 -3.30
C GLY A 11 -6.69 5.32 -3.76
N ALA A 12 -6.52 6.42 -3.02
CA ALA A 12 -7.10 7.71 -3.36
C ALA A 12 -6.47 8.30 -4.63
N LEU A 13 -5.17 8.12 -4.81
CA LEU A 13 -4.47 8.54 -6.01
C LEU A 13 -4.99 7.83 -7.27
N VAL A 14 -5.09 6.50 -7.23
CA VAL A 14 -5.60 5.72 -8.38
C VAL A 14 -7.05 6.09 -8.70
N LEU A 15 -7.86 6.33 -7.67
CA LEU A 15 -9.23 6.81 -7.81
C LEU A 15 -9.29 8.18 -8.49
N GLU A 16 -8.42 9.12 -8.10
CA GLU A 16 -8.33 10.44 -8.73
C GLU A 16 -7.85 10.36 -10.17
N VAL A 17 -6.84 9.53 -10.46
CA VAL A 17 -6.35 9.32 -11.84
C VAL A 17 -7.46 8.80 -12.74
N LEU A 18 -8.24 7.80 -12.29
CA LEU A 18 -9.36 7.28 -13.07
C LEU A 18 -10.47 8.32 -13.29
N LYS A 19 -10.74 9.18 -12.30
CA LYS A 19 -11.67 10.32 -12.46
C LYS A 19 -11.19 11.30 -13.52
N VAL A 20 -9.91 11.71 -13.45
CA VAL A 20 -9.30 12.64 -14.41
C VAL A 20 -9.29 12.06 -15.83
N LEU A 21 -9.09 10.75 -15.97
CA LEU A 21 -9.15 10.10 -17.28
C LEU A 21 -10.55 10.10 -17.88
N GLY A 22 -11.61 10.14 -17.07
CA GLY A 22 -13.01 10.27 -17.51
C GLY A 22 -13.53 9.13 -18.40
N ARG A 23 -12.76 8.04 -18.55
CA ARG A 23 -13.07 6.87 -19.37
C ARG A 23 -12.48 5.61 -18.75
N PRO A 24 -13.03 4.41 -19.05
CA PRO A 24 -12.40 3.16 -18.64
C PRO A 24 -10.95 3.08 -19.15
N ALA A 25 -10.01 2.74 -18.28
CA ALA A 25 -8.58 2.75 -18.57
C ALA A 25 -7.90 1.44 -18.15
N THR A 26 -6.89 1.02 -18.90
CA THR A 26 -6.08 -0.15 -18.54
C THR A 26 -5.19 0.15 -17.34
N SER A 27 -4.72 -0.88 -16.63
CA SER A 27 -3.75 -0.70 -15.53
C SER A 27 -2.47 -0.02 -16.00
N PHE A 28 -2.07 -0.22 -17.26
CA PHE A 28 -0.93 0.47 -17.87
C PHE A 28 -1.19 1.98 -18.03
N GLU A 29 -2.32 2.36 -18.62
CA GLU A 29 -2.70 3.78 -18.79
C GLU A 29 -2.76 4.51 -17.43
N VAL A 30 -3.29 3.85 -16.40
CA VAL A 30 -3.32 4.40 -15.03
C VAL A 30 -1.90 4.52 -14.46
N ALA A 31 -1.07 3.49 -14.59
CA ALA A 31 0.29 3.50 -14.07
C ALA A 31 1.19 4.54 -14.76
N GLU A 32 1.04 4.72 -16.08
CA GLU A 32 1.70 5.76 -16.86
C GLU A 32 1.31 7.14 -16.35
N ARG A 33 0.01 7.38 -16.13
CA ARG A 33 -0.45 8.65 -15.61
C ARG A 33 0.06 8.94 -14.20
N VAL A 34 0.11 7.93 -13.33
CA VAL A 34 0.71 8.04 -11.98
C VAL A 34 2.20 8.37 -12.08
N ALA A 35 2.95 7.65 -12.93
CA ALA A 35 4.37 7.90 -13.16
C ALA A 35 4.63 9.34 -13.63
N ASP A 36 3.82 9.84 -14.54
CA ASP A 36 3.91 11.19 -15.09
C ASP A 36 3.65 12.29 -14.06
N VAL A 37 2.66 12.08 -13.17
CA VAL A 37 2.29 13.04 -12.12
C VAL A 37 3.41 13.15 -11.08
N TYR A 38 3.98 12.01 -10.65
CA TYR A 38 5.02 12.00 -9.60
C TYR A 38 6.45 12.04 -10.12
N LYS A 39 6.65 12.05 -11.43
CA LYS A 39 7.98 12.00 -12.07
C LYS A 39 8.80 10.80 -11.59
N LEU A 40 8.16 9.64 -11.55
CA LEU A 40 8.75 8.38 -11.10
C LEU A 40 8.89 7.39 -12.28
N PRO A 41 9.84 6.45 -12.22
CA PRO A 41 9.96 5.42 -13.26
C PRO A 41 8.73 4.48 -13.25
N LEU A 42 8.23 4.17 -14.45
CA LEU A 42 7.02 3.35 -14.62
C LEU A 42 7.15 1.91 -14.10
N GLN A 43 8.34 1.30 -14.26
CA GLN A 43 8.57 -0.10 -13.94
C GLN A 43 8.20 -0.47 -12.48
N PRO A 44 8.68 0.24 -11.44
CA PRO A 44 8.29 -0.06 -10.06
C PRO A 44 6.86 0.33 -9.70
N ILE A 45 6.23 1.28 -10.41
CA ILE A 45 4.87 1.77 -10.10
C ILE A 45 3.81 0.79 -10.60
N ARG A 46 4.03 0.19 -11.76
CA ARG A 46 3.06 -0.66 -12.43
C ARG A 46 2.50 -1.80 -11.56
N PRO A 47 3.30 -2.60 -10.83
CA PRO A 47 2.75 -3.64 -9.95
C PRO A 47 1.87 -3.04 -8.84
N VAL A 48 2.32 -1.95 -8.21
CA VAL A 48 1.57 -1.29 -7.12
C VAL A 48 0.21 -0.79 -7.61
N VAL A 49 0.17 -0.12 -8.76
CA VAL A 49 -1.09 0.36 -9.35
C VAL A 49 -2.01 -0.81 -9.71
N THR A 50 -1.45 -1.91 -10.20
CA THR A 50 -2.25 -3.11 -10.52
C THR A 50 -2.88 -3.70 -9.24
N ASP A 51 -2.10 -3.85 -8.18
CA ASP A 51 -2.58 -4.36 -6.88
C ASP A 51 -3.69 -3.47 -6.29
N VAL A 52 -3.54 -2.15 -6.39
CA VAL A 52 -4.54 -1.18 -5.92
C VAL A 52 -5.82 -1.26 -6.75
N LEU A 53 -5.71 -1.40 -8.07
CA LEU A 53 -6.87 -1.56 -8.95
C LEU A 53 -7.62 -2.85 -8.65
N GLU A 54 -6.93 -3.98 -8.49
CA GLU A 54 -7.54 -5.25 -8.12
C GLU A 54 -8.14 -5.24 -6.71
N GLY A 55 -7.45 -4.60 -5.76
CA GLY A 55 -7.97 -4.31 -4.42
C GLY A 55 -9.25 -3.49 -4.48
N GLY A 56 -9.27 -2.42 -5.27
CA GLY A 56 -10.42 -1.54 -5.40
C GLY A 56 -11.60 -2.18 -6.11
N VAL A 57 -11.37 -3.15 -7.01
CA VAL A 57 -12.44 -4.00 -7.55
C VAL A 57 -13.07 -4.85 -6.44
N ARG A 58 -12.25 -5.52 -5.61
CA ARG A 58 -12.74 -6.35 -4.49
C ARG A 58 -13.52 -5.53 -3.46
N GLN A 59 -13.10 -4.29 -3.23
CA GLN A 59 -13.74 -3.37 -2.27
C GLN A 59 -14.93 -2.61 -2.88
N GLY A 60 -15.18 -2.73 -4.18
CA GLY A 60 -16.32 -2.12 -4.87
C GLY A 60 -16.13 -0.66 -5.32
N PHE A 61 -14.91 -0.10 -5.20
CA PHE A 61 -14.60 1.25 -5.70
C PHE A 61 -14.43 1.28 -7.22
N PHE A 62 -13.98 0.18 -7.80
CA PHE A 62 -13.73 0.07 -9.24
C PHE A 62 -14.52 -1.09 -9.84
N SER A 63 -14.85 -0.97 -11.12
CA SER A 63 -15.32 -2.07 -11.94
C SER A 63 -14.28 -2.39 -13.01
N CYS A 64 -14.07 -3.66 -13.32
CA CYS A 64 -13.20 -4.10 -14.41
C CYS A 64 -14.02 -4.80 -15.49
N SER A 65 -13.96 -4.30 -16.72
CA SER A 65 -14.60 -4.90 -17.88
C SER A 65 -13.63 -4.86 -19.08
N GLY A 66 -13.39 -6.01 -19.71
CA GLY A 66 -12.44 -6.12 -20.82
C GLY A 66 -11.01 -5.67 -20.46
N GLY A 67 -10.58 -5.86 -19.20
CA GLY A 67 -9.27 -5.41 -18.72
C GLY A 67 -9.14 -3.89 -18.52
N ARG A 68 -10.25 -3.15 -18.59
CA ARG A 68 -10.32 -1.72 -18.35
C ARG A 68 -11.04 -1.45 -17.04
N TYR A 69 -10.46 -0.58 -16.24
CA TYR A 69 -10.95 -0.16 -14.94
C TYR A 69 -11.71 1.17 -15.06
N SER A 70 -12.81 1.28 -14.34
CA SER A 70 -13.59 2.50 -14.20
C SER A 70 -14.06 2.67 -12.76
N VAL A 71 -14.32 3.92 -12.37
CA VAL A 71 -14.85 4.25 -11.05
C VAL A 71 -16.31 3.84 -10.95
N VAL A 72 -16.71 3.24 -9.82
CA VAL A 72 -18.11 3.00 -9.48
C VAL A 72 -18.66 4.29 -8.85
N GLN A 73 -19.23 5.15 -9.70
CA GLN A 73 -19.59 6.53 -9.31
C GLN A 73 -20.46 6.62 -8.04
N PRO A 74 -21.54 5.82 -7.87
CA PRO A 74 -22.37 5.93 -6.66
C PRO A 74 -21.62 5.65 -5.36
N VAL A 75 -20.66 4.73 -5.38
CA VAL A 75 -19.83 4.39 -4.21
C VAL A 75 -18.91 5.55 -3.87
N VAL A 76 -18.33 6.19 -4.89
CA VAL A 76 -17.44 7.33 -4.69
C VAL A 76 -18.19 8.58 -4.25
N ASP A 77 -19.39 8.82 -4.76
CA ASP A 77 -20.25 9.92 -4.29
C ASP A 77 -20.68 9.74 -2.84
N GLN A 78 -20.89 8.49 -2.40
CA GLN A 78 -21.12 8.19 -0.99
C GLN A 78 -19.86 8.44 -0.16
N LEU A 79 -18.70 7.94 -0.61
CA LEU A 79 -17.42 8.16 0.07
C LEU A 79 -17.09 9.66 0.23
N SER A 80 -17.33 10.48 -0.79
CA SER A 80 -17.13 11.93 -0.71
C SER A 80 -18.01 12.56 0.39
N ARG A 81 -19.30 12.20 0.43
CA ARG A 81 -20.21 12.66 1.49
C ARG A 81 -19.77 12.21 2.87
N ASP A 82 -19.31 10.97 3.01
CA ASP A 82 -18.81 10.44 4.29
C ASP A 82 -17.57 11.22 4.77
N ILE A 83 -16.65 11.56 3.87
CA ILE A 83 -15.46 12.37 4.19
C ILE A 83 -15.85 13.80 4.60
N ASP A 84 -16.76 14.43 3.86
CA ASP A 84 -17.22 15.79 4.15
C ASP A 84 -17.91 15.85 5.52
N GLN A 85 -18.75 14.86 5.82
CA GLN A 85 -19.41 14.71 7.12
C GLN A 85 -18.39 14.52 8.24
N TYR A 86 -17.43 13.61 8.05
CA TYR A 86 -16.35 13.37 9.01
C TYR A 86 -15.51 14.62 9.29
N ALA A 87 -15.17 15.38 8.24
CA ALA A 87 -14.43 16.63 8.37
C ALA A 87 -15.23 17.70 9.13
N ALA A 88 -16.53 17.83 8.85
CA ALA A 88 -17.41 18.75 9.55
C ALA A 88 -17.48 18.45 11.06
N GLU A 89 -17.56 17.17 11.44
CA GLU A 89 -17.59 16.74 12.84
C GLU A 89 -16.27 17.06 13.58
N ILE A 90 -15.12 16.86 12.93
CA ILE A 90 -13.82 17.25 13.51
C ILE A 90 -13.75 18.76 13.73
N LEU A 91 -14.12 19.56 12.73
CA LEU A 91 -14.07 21.02 12.82
C LEU A 91 -15.02 21.58 13.89
N ALA A 92 -16.16 20.93 14.10
CA ALA A 92 -17.11 21.27 15.16
C ALA A 92 -16.54 20.99 16.57
N LEU A 93 -15.70 19.95 16.72
CA LEU A 93 -15.03 19.60 17.98
C LEU A 93 -13.99 20.65 18.38
N ASP A 94 -13.19 21.10 17.42
CA ASP A 94 -12.17 22.14 17.62
C ASP A 94 -12.80 23.51 17.94
N SER A 95 -13.98 23.78 17.38
CA SER A 95 -14.71 25.04 17.63
C SER A 95 -15.37 25.10 19.02
N GLN A 96 -15.76 23.96 19.60
CA GLN A 96 -16.37 23.90 20.93
C GLN A 96 -15.35 23.91 22.08
N SER A 97 -14.13 23.44 21.82
CA SER A 97 -13.03 23.44 22.79
C SER A 97 -12.37 24.82 22.97
N SER A 98 -12.63 25.77 22.06
CA SER A 98 -12.05 27.12 22.05
C SER A 98 -13.00 28.22 22.57
N SER A 99 -14.22 27.87 22.96
CA SER A 99 -15.24 28.80 23.48
C SER A 99 -15.34 28.89 25.02
N SER A 100 -14.45 28.25 25.79
CA SER A 100 -14.35 28.46 27.26
C SER A 100 -13.41 29.62 27.59
N GLY A 101 -13.83 30.85 27.29
CA GLY A 101 -13.23 32.09 27.74
C GLY A 101 -14.27 32.93 28.46
N GLY A 102 -14.40 32.75 29.77
CA GLY A 102 -15.27 33.50 30.67
C GLY A 102 -14.99 33.09 32.11
N ASP A 103 -14.56 34.06 32.90
CA ASP A 103 -13.91 33.97 34.22
C ASP A 103 -14.81 33.42 35.36
N ASP A 104 -14.13 32.90 36.41
CA ASP A 104 -14.58 32.62 37.79
C ASP A 104 -15.81 31.69 38.01
N ASP A 105 -15.61 30.48 38.55
CA ASP A 105 -16.32 29.93 39.74
C ASP A 105 -15.97 28.43 39.97
N ASP A 106 -16.11 28.02 41.22
CA ASP A 106 -15.79 26.74 41.83
C ASP A 106 -16.55 25.54 41.22
N GLY A 107 -15.96 24.34 41.26
CA GLY A 107 -16.70 23.09 41.09
C GLY A 107 -16.53 22.32 39.77
N ASN A 108 -15.62 21.34 39.82
CA ASN A 108 -15.81 19.99 39.30
C ASN A 108 -16.66 19.81 38.02
N ALA A 109 -16.04 20.00 36.86
CA ALA A 109 -16.58 19.49 35.60
C ALA A 109 -15.54 18.60 34.93
N SER A 110 -15.75 17.29 35.02
CA SER A 110 -15.11 16.30 34.16
C SER A 110 -15.39 16.66 32.70
N ALA A 111 -14.49 17.41 32.09
CA ALA A 111 -14.43 17.59 30.65
C ALA A 111 -14.05 16.25 30.02
N ALA A 112 -15.04 15.36 29.94
CA ALA A 112 -14.96 14.13 29.19
C ALA A 112 -14.71 14.53 27.74
N GLY A 113 -13.47 14.35 27.29
CA GLY A 113 -13.07 14.58 25.91
C GLY A 113 -14.09 13.92 25.00
N GLN A 114 -14.76 14.72 24.16
CA GLN A 114 -15.72 14.18 23.23
C GLN A 114 -15.02 13.11 22.37
N PRO A 115 -15.65 11.93 22.21
CA PRO A 115 -15.05 10.88 21.40
C PRO A 115 -14.84 11.40 19.98
N LEU A 116 -13.64 11.16 19.44
CA LEU A 116 -13.33 11.49 18.05
C LEU A 116 -14.41 10.87 17.13
N PRO A 117 -14.85 11.58 16.09
CA PRO A 117 -15.77 11.02 15.13
C PRO A 117 -15.20 9.74 14.51
N GLN A 118 -16.08 8.82 14.15
CA GLN A 118 -15.69 7.52 13.59
C GLN A 118 -15.63 7.60 12.06
N MET A 119 -14.61 6.99 11.46
CA MET A 119 -14.51 6.89 9.99
C MET A 119 -15.59 5.95 9.45
N SER A 120 -16.13 6.28 8.27
CA SER A 120 -17.10 5.40 7.61
C SER A 120 -16.47 4.12 7.10
N GLU A 121 -17.30 3.10 6.84
CA GLU A 121 -16.84 1.83 6.28
C GLU A 121 -16.12 2.03 4.93
N LEU A 122 -16.58 2.95 4.08
CA LEU A 122 -15.94 3.25 2.82
C LEU A 122 -14.57 3.93 3.02
N MET A 123 -14.45 4.81 4.00
CA MET A 123 -13.15 5.42 4.33
C MET A 123 -12.14 4.36 4.81
N LEU A 124 -12.61 3.40 5.63
CA LEU A 124 -11.78 2.28 6.08
C LEU A 124 -11.38 1.35 4.93
N LYS A 125 -12.31 1.05 4.02
CA LYS A 125 -12.02 0.25 2.82
C LYS A 125 -11.04 0.94 1.88
N LEU A 126 -11.13 2.27 1.73
CA LEU A 126 -10.17 3.04 0.95
C LEU A 126 -8.77 2.96 1.58
N GLN A 127 -8.66 3.10 2.91
CA GLN A 127 -7.38 2.93 3.62
C GLN A 127 -6.78 1.53 3.45
N GLN A 128 -7.62 0.49 3.35
CA GLN A 128 -7.16 -0.88 3.11
C GLN A 128 -6.55 -1.07 1.71
N LEU A 129 -6.88 -0.21 0.73
CA LEU A 129 -6.25 -0.26 -0.59
C LEU A 129 -4.77 0.12 -0.56
N ASP A 130 -4.32 0.81 0.49
CA ASP A 130 -2.90 1.15 0.69
C ASP A 130 -2.12 0.08 1.42
N GLY A 131 -2.85 -0.87 2.02
CA GLY A 131 -2.29 -2.09 2.57
C GLY A 131 -1.78 -2.96 1.43
N SER A 132 -0.62 -2.61 0.88
CA SER A 132 0.18 -3.57 0.12
C SER A 132 0.29 -4.84 0.97
N PRO A 133 0.18 -6.05 0.39
CA PRO A 133 0.58 -7.24 1.11
C PRO A 133 2.01 -7.01 1.62
N PRO A 134 2.40 -7.54 2.80
CA PRO A 134 3.78 -7.44 3.22
C PRO A 134 4.63 -7.94 2.06
N MET A 135 5.58 -7.14 1.60
CA MET A 135 6.64 -7.66 0.76
C MET A 135 7.23 -8.82 1.55
N VAL A 136 6.86 -10.04 1.16
CA VAL A 136 7.55 -11.25 1.58
C VAL A 136 8.92 -11.08 0.97
N ILE A 137 9.82 -10.47 1.74
CA ILE A 137 11.24 -10.70 1.61
C ILE A 137 11.34 -12.21 1.59
N VAL A 138 11.63 -12.73 0.41
CA VAL A 138 11.90 -14.14 0.16
C VAL A 138 13.08 -14.49 1.07
N ASN A 139 12.76 -14.95 2.29
CA ASN A 139 13.69 -15.74 3.08
C ASN A 139 13.87 -17.05 2.32
N ARG A 140 14.80 -17.05 1.36
CA ARG A 140 15.54 -18.24 0.95
C ARG A 140 16.38 -18.71 2.14
N TYR A 141 15.71 -19.21 3.17
CA TYR A 141 16.33 -20.10 4.15
C TYR A 141 15.46 -21.35 4.23
N ARG A 142 15.67 -22.19 3.21
CA ARG A 142 15.96 -23.62 3.37
C ARG A 142 15.21 -24.29 4.53
N ARG A 143 13.92 -24.58 4.32
CA ARG A 143 13.27 -25.71 4.99
C ARG A 143 13.55 -26.96 4.16
N VAL A 144 14.59 -27.70 4.54
CA VAL A 144 14.63 -29.15 4.34
C VAL A 144 14.54 -29.74 5.74
N SER A 145 13.44 -30.44 5.97
CA SER A 145 13.13 -31.12 7.22
C SER A 145 13.83 -32.48 7.25
N ALA A 146 14.29 -32.84 8.46
CA ALA A 146 14.50 -34.19 8.98
C ALA A 146 15.58 -35.09 8.34
N GLY A 147 16.52 -35.53 9.16
CA GLY A 147 17.38 -36.69 8.88
C GLY A 147 18.69 -36.63 9.67
N GLU A 148 18.78 -37.45 10.72
CA GLU A 148 19.94 -37.68 11.58
C GLU A 148 21.28 -37.73 10.84
N GLN A 149 22.27 -36.96 11.29
CA GLN A 149 23.68 -37.32 11.08
C GLN A 149 24.47 -37.14 12.37
N ARG A 150 24.58 -38.30 13.01
CA ARG A 150 25.57 -38.75 13.99
C ARG A 150 26.95 -38.17 13.73
N GLU A 151 27.62 -37.81 14.82
CA GLU A 151 29.03 -37.46 14.92
C GLU A 151 29.93 -38.39 14.09
N HIS A 152 30.83 -37.80 13.29
CA HIS A 152 32.16 -38.35 13.06
C HIS A 152 33.10 -37.29 12.48
N THR A 153 34.04 -36.80 13.30
CA THR A 153 35.37 -36.42 12.82
C THR A 153 36.08 -37.68 12.32
N PRO A 154 36.98 -37.60 11.30
CA PRO A 154 38.38 -37.35 11.65
C PRO A 154 39.18 -36.48 10.67
N SER A 155 40.30 -36.00 11.23
CA SER A 155 41.49 -35.39 10.63
C SER A 155 42.12 -36.21 9.50
N GLY A 156 42.84 -35.56 8.57
CA GLY A 156 43.69 -36.24 7.59
C GLY A 156 44.47 -35.30 6.67
N ASP A 157 45.80 -35.37 6.76
CA ASP A 157 46.86 -34.59 6.10
C ASP A 157 46.86 -34.50 4.56
N VAL A 158 47.54 -33.46 4.06
CA VAL A 158 48.03 -33.24 2.67
C VAL A 158 49.10 -34.29 2.30
N PRO A 159 49.32 -34.66 1.00
CA PRO A 159 50.26 -33.90 0.15
C PRO A 159 50.01 -33.96 -1.38
N MET A 160 50.88 -33.24 -2.09
CA MET A 160 51.04 -33.01 -3.54
C MET A 160 51.12 -34.28 -4.42
N ASP A 161 50.68 -34.20 -5.68
CA ASP A 161 51.55 -34.04 -6.87
C ASP A 161 50.82 -34.38 -8.19
N ASP A 162 51.27 -33.69 -9.24
CA ASP A 162 51.29 -34.02 -10.67
C ASP A 162 50.11 -34.78 -11.33
N VAL A 163 49.53 -34.17 -12.37
CA VAL A 163 49.65 -34.65 -13.78
C VAL A 163 48.96 -33.63 -14.71
N ILE A 164 49.81 -32.92 -15.45
CA ILE A 164 49.69 -32.38 -16.81
C ILE A 164 48.48 -32.91 -17.60
N LEU A 165 47.66 -32.02 -18.19
CA LEU A 165 47.23 -32.15 -19.58
C LEU A 165 46.93 -30.78 -20.22
N MET A 166 47.70 -30.51 -21.27
CA MET A 166 47.66 -29.38 -22.19
C MET A 166 46.34 -29.26 -22.95
N LEU A 167 45.99 -28.00 -23.25
CA LEU A 167 45.31 -27.42 -24.43
C LEU A 167 45.02 -28.34 -25.65
N PRO A 168 43.98 -28.05 -26.46
CA PRO A 168 44.19 -27.09 -27.55
C PRO A 168 43.09 -26.04 -27.76
N VAL A 169 43.59 -24.86 -28.13
CA VAL A 169 42.91 -23.76 -28.82
C VAL A 169 42.27 -24.25 -30.12
N SER A 170 41.03 -23.85 -30.37
CA SER A 170 40.42 -23.91 -31.71
C SER A 170 40.52 -22.54 -32.39
N PRO A 171 40.96 -22.47 -33.66
CA PRO A 171 40.89 -21.26 -34.46
C PRO A 171 39.51 -21.15 -35.14
N LEU A 172 39.08 -19.93 -35.50
CA LEU A 172 38.36 -19.57 -36.74
C LEU A 172 37.62 -18.23 -36.57
N LEU A 173 38.26 -17.15 -37.01
CA LEU A 173 37.80 -16.13 -37.98
C LEU A 173 38.67 -14.88 -37.92
#